data_AF-A0A7X0EDY0-F1
#
_entry.id   AF-A0A7X0EDY0-F1
#
_cell.length_a   1.000
_cell.length_b   1.000
_cell.length_c   1.000
_cell.angle_alpha   90.00
_cell.angle_beta   90.00
_cell.angle_gamma   90.00
#
_symmetry.space_group_name_H-M   'P 1'
#
loop_
_entity.id
_entity.type
_entity.pdbx_description
1 polymer ?
#
loop_
_entity_poly.entity_id
_entity_poly.type
_entity_poly.pdbx_seq_one_letter_code
_entity_poly.pdbx_strand_id
1 'polypeptide(L)'
;MANNGHTTLPAGTDSDLFQVAKTAAAEGRPEDMLQALSASMFLDGLVRMHRKRWGQKLPASEIEDCIASSVDAAYDGIRAGKPVHDLGAWLWKVADKVAQDRWTNDYRHRRGEANDLAETPDQILDDGERAEAEALADHRKSEAVRFARRLLPRLGQGQIADVMALLIDAVEQGLPDLPANLVADTLSISAGSARKLMSRGLARLQREAAKEGIEFPDTFDDNTDNNQPEDDQ
;
A
#
# COMPACT_ATOMS: atom_id res chain seq x y z
N MET A 1 35.93 2.59 -32.25
CA MET A 1 35.76 4.04 -32.02
C MET A 1 34.31 4.36 -32.35
N ALA A 2 33.44 4.35 -31.35
CA ALA A 2 32.02 4.66 -31.54
C ALA A 2 31.87 6.18 -31.67
N ASN A 3 31.19 6.60 -32.72
CA ASN A 3 30.96 7.99 -33.07
C ASN A 3 29.92 8.55 -32.08
N ASN A 4 30.35 9.33 -31.08
CA ASN A 4 29.45 10.03 -30.15
C ASN A 4 28.79 11.19 -30.91
N GLY A 5 27.81 10.86 -31.75
CA GLY A 5 26.94 11.84 -32.38
C GLY A 5 26.12 12.53 -31.31
N HIS A 6 26.61 13.68 -30.84
CA HIS A 6 25.90 14.57 -29.94
C HIS A 6 24.66 15.08 -30.67
N THR A 7 23.54 14.39 -30.45
CA THR A 7 22.26 14.71 -31.08
C THR A 7 21.76 16.00 -30.45
N THR A 8 21.94 17.11 -31.17
CA THR A 8 21.39 18.41 -30.77
C THR A 8 19.86 18.30 -30.82
N LEU A 9 19.22 18.33 -29.66
CA LEU A 9 17.75 18.25 -29.56
C LEU A 9 17.12 19.47 -30.25
N PRO A 10 16.10 19.28 -31.12
CA PRO A 10 15.39 20.38 -31.74
C PRO A 10 14.59 21.16 -30.69
N ALA A 11 14.52 22.48 -30.82
CA ALA A 11 13.65 23.35 -30.02
C ALA A 11 12.18 23.20 -30.45
N GLY A 12 11.63 22.00 -30.27
CA GLY A 12 10.26 21.64 -30.60
C GLY A 12 9.27 21.98 -29.49
N THR A 13 7.98 21.85 -29.79
CA THR A 13 6.91 21.94 -28.78
C THR A 13 6.97 20.75 -27.82
N ASP A 14 6.35 20.84 -26.63
CA ASP A 14 6.33 19.73 -25.67
C ASP A 14 5.87 18.41 -26.30
N SER A 15 4.87 18.48 -27.19
CA SER A 15 4.37 17.34 -27.96
C SER A 15 5.48 16.66 -28.79
N ASP A 16 6.41 17.43 -29.35
CA ASP A 16 7.51 16.91 -30.16
C ASP A 16 8.53 16.18 -29.26
N LEU A 17 8.84 16.73 -28.08
CA LEU A 17 9.74 16.11 -27.12
C LEU A 17 9.22 14.78 -26.58
N PHE A 18 7.90 14.64 -26.36
CA PHE A 18 7.30 13.35 -26.00
C PHE A 18 7.43 12.31 -27.11
N GLN A 19 7.31 12.69 -28.39
CA GLN A 19 7.52 11.74 -29.49
C GLN A 19 8.99 11.34 -29.61
N VAL A 20 9.92 12.27 -29.39
CA VAL A 20 11.35 11.96 -29.32
C VAL A 20 11.63 10.96 -28.20
N ALA A 21 11.09 11.20 -26.99
CA ALA A 21 11.23 10.30 -25.85
C ALA A 21 10.69 8.89 -26.15
N LYS A 22 9.51 8.80 -26.77
CA LYS A 22 8.92 7.51 -27.17
C LYS A 22 9.75 6.77 -28.21
N THR A 23 10.27 7.50 -29.20
CA THR A 23 11.11 6.92 -30.26
C THR A 23 12.42 6.39 -29.68
N ALA A 24 13.07 7.19 -28.82
CA ALA A 24 14.28 6.77 -28.11
C ALA A 24 14.06 5.52 -27.27
N ALA A 25 12.94 5.44 -26.53
CA ALA A 25 12.57 4.26 -25.76
C ALA A 25 12.37 3.01 -26.63
N ALA A 26 11.65 3.15 -27.76
CA ALA A 26 11.39 2.06 -28.69
C ALA A 26 12.68 1.51 -29.32
N GLU A 27 13.65 2.37 -29.58
CA GLU A 27 14.97 2.02 -30.10
C GLU A 27 15.95 1.55 -29.01
N GLY A 28 15.55 1.60 -27.74
CA GLY A 28 16.37 1.13 -26.63
C GLY A 28 17.49 2.10 -26.23
N ARG A 29 17.26 3.41 -26.39
CA ARG A 29 18.17 4.51 -26.02
C ARG A 29 17.63 5.24 -24.77
N PRO A 30 17.95 4.76 -23.55
CA PRO A 30 17.38 5.30 -22.32
C PRO A 30 17.86 6.72 -22.01
N GLU A 31 19.13 7.02 -22.29
CA GLU A 31 19.73 8.34 -22.07
C GLU A 31 19.01 9.43 -22.88
N ASP A 32 18.74 9.15 -24.17
CA ASP A 32 18.04 10.08 -25.06
C ASP A 32 16.58 10.28 -24.64
N MET A 33 15.92 9.24 -24.13
CA MET A 33 14.57 9.35 -23.57
C MET A 33 14.56 10.27 -22.34
N LEU A 34 15.50 10.08 -21.41
CA LEU A 34 15.62 10.91 -20.22
C LEU A 34 15.94 12.35 -20.56
N GLN A 35 16.84 12.58 -21.52
CA GLN A 35 17.20 13.92 -21.97
C GLN A 35 16.00 14.65 -22.59
N ALA A 36 15.20 13.97 -23.42
CA ALA A 36 13.99 14.55 -24.00
C ALA A 36 12.92 14.87 -22.95
N LEU A 37 12.72 13.98 -21.97
CA LEU A 37 11.79 14.21 -20.85
C LEU A 37 12.26 15.37 -19.95
N SER A 38 13.55 15.46 -19.65
CA SER A 38 14.11 16.58 -18.89
C SER A 38 13.96 17.90 -19.64
N ALA A 39 14.26 17.93 -20.94
CA ALA A 39 14.12 19.12 -21.77
C ALA A 39 12.67 19.64 -21.85
N SER A 40 11.68 18.76 -21.70
CA SER A 40 10.26 19.14 -21.68
C SER A 40 9.79 19.78 -20.38
N MET A 41 10.61 19.80 -19.32
CA MET A 41 10.24 20.23 -17.95
C MET A 41 9.03 19.47 -17.37
N PHE A 42 8.57 18.40 -18.02
CA PHE A 42 7.39 17.66 -17.59
C PHE A 42 7.62 16.94 -16.27
N LEU A 43 8.81 16.35 -16.07
CA LEU A 43 9.14 15.66 -14.83
C LEU A 43 9.09 16.61 -13.62
N ASP A 44 9.55 17.86 -13.77
CA ASP A 44 9.44 18.87 -12.71
C ASP A 44 7.98 19.24 -12.40
N GLY A 45 7.16 19.35 -13.45
CA GLY A 45 5.72 19.51 -13.31
C GLY A 45 5.09 18.33 -12.57
N LEU A 46 5.51 17.12 -12.90
CA LEU A 46 5.02 15.88 -12.31
C LEU A 46 5.39 15.77 -10.83
N VAL A 47 6.63 16.11 -10.46
CA VAL A 47 7.11 16.22 -9.07
C VAL A 47 6.25 17.22 -8.30
N ARG A 48 6.03 18.42 -8.84
CA ARG A 48 5.20 19.45 -8.18
C ARG A 48 3.77 18.98 -7.94
N MET A 49 3.15 18.33 -8.93
CA MET A 49 1.80 17.79 -8.79
C MET A 49 1.72 16.66 -7.75
N HIS A 50 2.69 15.74 -7.75
CA HIS A 50 2.72 14.65 -6.78
C HIS A 50 3.03 15.15 -5.38
N ARG A 51 3.96 16.11 -5.21
CA ARG A 51 4.19 16.77 -3.91
C ARG A 51 2.93 17.45 -3.39
N LYS A 52 2.13 18.09 -4.25
CA LYS A 52 0.85 18.68 -3.83
C LYS A 52 -0.15 17.63 -3.36
N ARG A 53 -0.21 16.46 -4.01
CA ARG A 53 -1.20 15.41 -3.71
C ARG A 53 -0.77 14.49 -2.55
N TRP A 54 0.51 14.14 -2.52
CA TRP A 54 1.08 13.09 -1.66
C TRP A 54 2.08 13.63 -0.64
N GLY A 55 2.47 14.90 -0.69
CA GLY A 55 3.56 15.44 0.15
C GLY A 55 3.26 15.47 1.65
N GLN A 56 1.99 15.31 2.06
CA GLN A 56 1.63 15.09 3.48
C GLN A 56 1.77 13.62 3.91
N LYS A 57 1.86 12.69 2.97
CA LYS A 57 1.84 11.24 3.20
C LYS A 57 3.17 10.57 2.88
N LEU A 58 3.91 11.11 1.92
CA LEU A 58 5.18 10.58 1.45
C LEU A 58 6.25 11.69 1.51
N PRO A 59 7.47 11.37 1.96
CA PRO A 59 8.59 12.31 1.90
C PRO A 59 8.97 12.59 0.43
N ALA A 60 9.66 13.70 0.22
CA ALA A 60 10.01 14.15 -1.13
C ALA A 60 10.84 13.12 -1.92
N SER A 61 11.75 12.41 -1.26
CA SER A 61 12.56 11.35 -1.87
C SER A 61 11.72 10.19 -2.41
N GLU A 62 10.71 9.75 -1.65
CA GLU A 62 9.81 8.67 -2.07
C GLU A 62 8.96 9.09 -3.27
N ILE A 63 8.56 10.36 -3.33
CA ILE A 63 7.84 10.90 -4.49
C ILE A 63 8.73 10.90 -5.74
N GLU A 64 10.00 11.28 -5.59
CA GLU A 64 10.99 11.26 -6.67
C GLU A 64 11.23 9.81 -7.17
N ASP A 65 11.35 8.86 -6.24
CA ASP A 65 11.48 7.44 -6.58
C ASP A 65 10.24 6.86 -7.28
N CYS A 66 9.04 7.29 -6.91
CA CYS A 66 7.80 6.90 -7.61
C CYS A 66 7.82 7.38 -9.06
N ILE A 67 8.32 8.60 -9.28
CA ILE A 67 8.45 9.18 -10.63
C ILE A 67 9.53 8.44 -11.42
N ALA A 68 10.69 8.17 -10.83
CA ALA A 68 11.74 7.37 -11.46
C ALA A 68 11.21 5.98 -11.88
N SER A 69 10.51 5.29 -10.97
CA SER A 69 9.87 4.00 -11.24
C SER A 69 8.87 4.07 -12.40
N SER A 70 8.14 5.20 -12.53
CA SER A 70 7.22 5.41 -13.65
C SER A 70 7.96 5.58 -14.98
N VAL A 71 9.12 6.25 -14.99
CA VAL A 71 9.94 6.43 -16.20
C VAL A 71 10.53 5.09 -16.65
N ASP A 72 11.06 4.30 -15.72
CA ASP A 72 11.57 2.94 -16.00
C ASP A 72 10.47 2.05 -16.59
N ALA A 73 9.28 2.05 -15.98
CA ALA A 73 8.15 1.27 -16.46
C ALA A 73 7.67 1.74 -17.84
N ALA A 74 7.75 3.04 -18.14
CA ALA A 74 7.40 3.58 -19.46
C ALA A 74 8.40 3.11 -20.51
N TYR A 75 9.69 3.20 -20.20
CA TYR A 75 10.77 2.75 -21.06
C TYR A 75 10.63 1.26 -21.40
N ASP A 76 10.51 0.41 -20.37
CA ASP A 76 10.35 -1.03 -20.53
C ASP A 76 9.08 -1.37 -21.31
N GLY A 77 7.99 -0.65 -21.04
CA GLY A 77 6.72 -0.82 -21.73
C GLY A 77 6.84 -0.53 -23.23
N ILE A 78 7.41 0.62 -23.58
CA ILE A 78 7.58 1.03 -24.98
C ILE A 78 8.58 0.12 -25.70
N ARG A 79 9.69 -0.24 -25.05
CA ARG A 79 10.70 -1.15 -25.60
C ARG A 79 10.14 -2.56 -25.84
N ALA A 80 9.20 -3.01 -25.02
CA ALA A 80 8.45 -4.24 -25.23
C ALA A 80 7.34 -4.13 -26.29
N GLY A 81 7.19 -2.99 -26.96
CA GLY A 81 6.18 -2.76 -27.99
C GLY A 81 4.78 -2.48 -27.45
N LYS A 82 4.61 -2.15 -26.17
CA LYS A 82 3.29 -1.78 -25.63
C LYS A 82 2.86 -0.42 -26.19
N PRO A 83 1.63 -0.29 -26.69
CA PRO A 83 1.15 0.99 -27.21
C PRO A 83 0.93 1.99 -26.08
N VAL A 84 1.70 3.09 -26.10
CA VAL A 84 1.55 4.24 -25.19
C VAL A 84 1.09 5.43 -26.02
N HIS A 85 -0.21 5.74 -25.98
CA HIS A 85 -0.80 6.82 -26.80
C HIS A 85 -0.36 8.20 -26.31
N ASP A 86 -0.51 8.46 -25.01
CA ASP A 86 -0.10 9.68 -24.33
C ASP A 86 0.90 9.32 -23.23
N LEU A 87 2.16 9.73 -23.41
CA LEU A 87 3.24 9.40 -22.49
C LEU A 87 3.10 10.16 -21.17
N GLY A 88 2.67 11.43 -21.20
CA GLY A 88 2.51 12.24 -19.99
C GLY A 88 1.41 11.69 -19.08
N ALA A 89 0.24 11.38 -19.66
CA ALA A 89 -0.87 10.78 -18.90
C ALA A 89 -0.50 9.40 -18.35
N TRP A 90 0.28 8.62 -19.11
CA TRP A 90 0.75 7.31 -18.67
C TRP A 90 1.72 7.42 -17.49
N LEU A 91 2.72 8.30 -17.58
CA LEU A 91 3.68 8.54 -16.49
C LEU A 91 2.97 8.97 -15.22
N TRP A 92 2.02 9.91 -15.32
CA TRP A 92 1.22 10.33 -14.18
C TRP A 92 0.46 9.17 -13.54
N LYS A 93 -0.21 8.34 -14.34
CA LYS A 93 -0.99 7.21 -13.84
C LYS A 93 -0.12 6.18 -13.12
N VAL A 94 1.06 5.88 -13.67
CA VAL A 94 1.96 4.90 -13.07
C VAL A 94 2.62 5.45 -11.81
N ALA A 95 3.09 6.70 -11.82
CA ALA A 95 3.63 7.35 -10.62
C ALA A 95 2.59 7.41 -9.49
N ASP A 96 1.33 7.76 -9.81
CA ASP A 96 0.25 7.83 -8.83
C ASP A 96 -0.07 6.45 -8.23
N LYS A 97 -0.07 5.41 -9.09
CA LYS A 97 -0.25 4.03 -8.64
C LYS A 97 0.89 3.57 -7.73
N VAL A 98 2.15 3.83 -8.09
CA VAL A 98 3.31 3.45 -7.26
C VAL A 98 3.27 4.18 -5.92
N ALA A 99 2.94 5.47 -5.92
CA ALA A 99 2.77 6.25 -4.70
C ALA A 99 1.64 5.70 -3.81
N GLN A 100 0.50 5.33 -4.41
CA GLN A 100 -0.61 4.70 -3.69
C GLN A 100 -0.21 3.33 -3.13
N ASP A 101 0.50 2.51 -3.90
CA ASP A 101 0.95 1.18 -3.49
C ASP A 101 1.96 1.30 -2.34
N ARG A 102 2.94 2.20 -2.41
CA ARG A 102 3.87 2.48 -1.30
C ARG A 102 3.14 3.01 -0.07
N TRP A 103 2.21 3.95 -0.25
CA TRP A 103 1.40 4.45 0.86
C TRP A 103 0.60 3.32 1.53
N THR A 104 -0.02 2.45 0.73
CA THR A 104 -0.91 1.39 1.24
C THR A 104 -0.12 0.22 1.84
N ASN A 105 1.00 -0.17 1.23
CA ASN A 105 1.73 -1.36 1.62
C ASN A 105 2.88 -1.06 2.59
N ASP A 106 3.65 0.00 2.37
CA ASP A 106 4.81 0.29 3.22
C ASP A 106 4.42 1.20 4.38
N TYR A 107 3.65 2.25 4.11
CA TYR A 107 3.32 3.24 5.13
C TYR A 107 2.06 2.92 5.92
N ARG A 108 0.99 2.38 5.33
CA ARG A 108 -0.23 2.05 6.07
C ARG A 108 -0.06 0.81 6.95
N HIS A 109 0.79 -0.15 6.55
CA HIS A 109 1.11 -1.27 7.42
C HIS A 109 2.08 -0.87 8.54
N ARG A 110 3.15 -0.11 8.24
CA ARG A 110 4.01 0.45 9.30
C ARG A 110 3.26 1.43 10.20
N ARG A 111 2.37 2.25 9.65
CA ARG A 111 1.51 3.17 10.41
C ARG A 111 0.37 2.43 11.09
N GLY A 112 -0.09 1.27 10.62
CA GLY A 112 -1.05 0.43 11.33
C GLY A 112 -0.44 -0.28 12.53
N GLU A 113 0.83 -0.67 12.43
CA GLU A 113 1.65 -1.13 13.56
C GLU A 113 2.09 0.03 14.47
N ALA A 114 2.25 1.25 13.92
CA ALA A 114 2.60 2.45 14.67
C ALA A 114 1.40 3.34 15.07
N ASN A 115 0.15 3.03 14.73
CA ASN A 115 -1.02 3.80 15.20
C ASN A 115 -1.54 3.31 16.55
N ASP A 116 -1.05 2.16 17.03
CA ASP A 116 -1.06 1.85 18.46
C ASP A 116 0.04 2.64 19.21
N LEU A 117 0.86 3.42 18.49
CA LEU A 117 1.95 4.27 19.00
C LEU A 117 2.02 5.60 18.23
N ALA A 118 0.89 6.24 17.93
CA ALA A 118 0.92 7.57 17.31
C ALA A 118 1.46 8.58 18.35
N GLU A 119 2.78 8.66 18.39
CA GLU A 119 3.59 9.75 18.89
C GLU A 119 3.02 11.06 18.31
N THR A 120 2.44 11.85 19.21
CA THR A 120 2.63 13.29 19.14
C THR A 120 4.15 13.54 19.03
N PRO A 121 4.62 14.54 18.25
CA PRO A 121 6.06 14.78 18.03
C PRO A 121 6.87 15.20 19.27
N ASP A 122 6.46 14.85 20.50
CA ASP A 122 7.05 15.32 21.75
C ASP A 122 7.09 14.29 22.90
N GLN A 123 6.88 13.00 22.64
CA GLN A 123 7.01 11.97 23.68
C GLN A 123 7.93 10.83 23.21
N ILE A 124 9.24 11.02 23.41
CA ILE A 124 10.17 9.88 23.46
C ILE A 124 9.73 9.06 24.68
N LEU A 125 8.94 8.01 24.45
CA LEU A 125 8.59 7.06 25.50
C LEU A 125 9.88 6.48 26.05
N ASP A 126 9.98 6.38 27.38
CA ASP A 126 11.13 5.70 27.97
C ASP A 126 11.07 4.18 27.68
N ASP A 127 12.21 3.50 27.82
CA ASP A 127 12.29 2.05 27.54
C ASP A 127 11.31 1.22 28.39
N GLY A 128 10.88 1.73 29.55
CA GLY A 128 9.87 1.12 30.41
C GLY A 128 8.46 1.28 29.85
N GLU A 129 8.07 2.48 29.44
CA GLU A 129 6.77 2.76 28.81
C GLU A 129 6.57 1.96 27.52
N ARG A 130 7.64 1.78 26.74
CA ARG A 130 7.61 0.93 25.53
C ARG A 130 7.37 -0.54 25.88
N ALA A 131 8.04 -1.06 26.90
CA ALA A 131 7.85 -2.44 27.34
C ALA A 131 6.44 -2.68 27.91
N GLU A 132 5.88 -1.71 28.63
CA GLU A 132 4.51 -1.76 29.12
C GLU A 132 3.48 -1.72 27.99
N ALA A 133 3.70 -0.89 26.97
CA ALA A 133 2.85 -0.83 25.78
C ALA A 133 2.86 -2.15 24.99
N GLU A 134 4.05 -2.75 24.80
CA GLU A 134 4.19 -4.05 24.14
C GLU A 134 3.51 -5.17 24.95
N ALA A 135 3.70 -5.20 26.27
CA ALA A 135 3.02 -6.15 27.15
C ALA A 135 1.49 -6.00 27.11
N LEU A 136 0.98 -4.77 27.03
CA LEU A 136 -0.44 -4.49 26.89
C LEU A 136 -0.98 -4.94 25.53
N ALA A 137 -0.23 -4.72 24.45
CA ALA A 137 -0.59 -5.17 23.10
C ALA A 137 -0.66 -6.70 23.05
N ASP A 138 0.34 -7.39 23.59
CA ASP A 138 0.36 -8.86 23.70
C ASP A 138 -0.81 -9.38 24.54
N HIS A 139 -1.12 -8.72 25.65
CA HIS A 139 -2.27 -9.07 26.47
C HIS A 139 -3.58 -8.95 25.68
N ARG A 140 -3.82 -7.82 25.02
CA ARG A 140 -5.01 -7.60 24.18
C ARG A 140 -5.12 -8.62 23.06
N LYS A 141 -4.00 -8.91 22.39
CA LYS A 141 -3.93 -9.92 21.33
C LYS A 141 -4.31 -11.31 21.86
N SER A 142 -3.74 -11.71 23.00
CA SER A 142 -4.03 -13.01 23.63
C SER A 142 -5.50 -13.14 24.02
N GLU A 143 -6.10 -12.07 24.55
CA GLU A 143 -7.52 -12.02 24.88
C GLU A 143 -8.38 -12.13 23.62
N ALA A 144 -8.07 -11.37 22.56
CA ALA A 144 -8.79 -11.44 21.28
C ALA A 144 -8.76 -12.85 20.67
N VAL A 145 -7.60 -13.52 20.68
CA VAL A 145 -7.44 -14.91 20.25
C VAL A 145 -8.30 -15.84 21.11
N ARG A 146 -8.26 -15.68 22.44
CA ARG A 146 -9.06 -16.48 23.39
C ARG A 146 -10.57 -16.35 23.11
N PHE A 147 -11.06 -15.13 22.88
CA PHE A 147 -12.45 -14.88 22.51
C PHE A 147 -12.80 -15.50 21.16
N ALA A 148 -11.96 -15.29 20.13
CA ALA A 148 -12.19 -15.85 18.80
C ALA A 148 -12.28 -17.39 18.84
N ARG A 149 -11.39 -18.07 19.58
CA ARG A 149 -11.44 -19.52 19.78
C ARG A 149 -12.73 -19.98 20.46
N ARG A 150 -13.24 -19.22 21.43
CA ARG A 150 -14.52 -19.53 22.09
C ARG A 150 -15.72 -19.43 21.15
N LEU A 151 -15.65 -18.55 20.15
CA LEU A 151 -16.72 -18.33 19.17
C LEU A 151 -16.68 -19.35 18.01
N LEU A 152 -15.53 -19.95 17.71
CA LEU A 152 -15.37 -20.91 16.60
C LEU A 152 -16.47 -21.99 16.54
N PRO A 153 -16.85 -22.68 17.64
CA PRO A 153 -17.88 -23.72 17.59
C PRO A 153 -19.26 -23.21 17.13
N ARG A 154 -19.53 -21.90 17.26
CA ARG A 154 -20.81 -21.28 16.91
C ARG A 154 -20.90 -20.88 15.43
N LEU A 155 -19.78 -20.87 14.70
CA LEU A 155 -19.76 -20.56 13.27
C LEU A 155 -20.44 -21.67 12.42
N GLY A 156 -20.65 -22.85 13.02
CA GLY A 156 -21.16 -24.06 12.41
C GLY A 156 -20.06 -25.08 12.12
N GLN A 157 -20.42 -26.20 11.50
CA GLN A 157 -19.48 -27.24 11.08
C GLN A 157 -19.02 -27.01 9.63
N GLY A 158 -17.80 -27.45 9.32
CA GLY A 158 -17.23 -27.51 7.97
C GLY A 158 -16.21 -26.40 7.64
N GLN A 159 -15.96 -26.22 6.34
CA GLN A 159 -14.80 -25.46 5.82
C GLN A 159 -14.67 -24.01 6.33
N ILE A 160 -15.77 -23.36 6.74
CA ILE A 160 -15.69 -22.00 7.33
C ILE A 160 -15.00 -22.05 8.70
N ALA A 161 -15.32 -23.03 9.54
CA ALA A 161 -14.70 -23.19 10.84
C ALA A 161 -13.21 -23.53 10.69
N ASP A 162 -12.87 -24.40 9.73
CA ASP A 162 -11.47 -24.78 9.45
C ASP A 162 -10.64 -23.57 8.97
N VAL A 163 -11.19 -22.75 8.06
CA VAL A 163 -10.56 -21.50 7.60
C VAL A 163 -10.35 -20.54 8.76
N MET A 164 -11.38 -20.32 9.59
CA MET A 164 -11.27 -19.37 10.71
C MET A 164 -10.31 -19.87 11.80
N ALA A 165 -10.27 -21.18 12.06
CA ALA A 165 -9.32 -21.78 12.98
C ALA A 165 -7.88 -21.51 12.51
N LEU A 166 -7.59 -21.76 11.23
CA LEU A 166 -6.28 -21.50 10.64
C LEU A 166 -5.86 -20.03 10.75
N LEU A 167 -6.78 -19.08 10.52
CA LEU A 167 -6.49 -17.66 10.67
C LEU A 167 -6.19 -17.27 12.13
N ILE A 168 -6.93 -17.83 13.08
CA ILE A 168 -6.70 -17.58 14.52
C ILE A 168 -5.34 -18.16 14.93
N ASP A 169 -5.00 -19.37 14.48
CA ASP A 169 -3.72 -20.00 14.74
C ASP A 169 -2.55 -19.17 14.18
N ALA A 170 -2.71 -18.58 12.98
CA ALA A 170 -1.72 -17.69 12.39
C ALA A 170 -1.50 -16.42 13.23
N VAL A 171 -2.59 -15.79 13.72
CA VAL A 171 -2.49 -14.62 14.60
C VAL A 171 -1.78 -14.98 15.91
N GLU A 172 -2.12 -16.13 16.51
CA GLU A 172 -1.47 -16.61 17.73
C GLU A 172 0.04 -16.84 17.53
N GLN A 173 0.45 -17.31 16.35
CA GLN A 173 1.86 -17.49 15.97
C GLN A 173 2.58 -16.19 15.59
N GLY A 174 1.89 -15.05 15.56
CA GLY A 174 2.48 -13.78 15.16
C GLY A 174 2.74 -13.67 13.66
N LEU A 175 1.97 -14.39 12.84
CA LEU A 175 1.97 -14.26 11.38
C LEU A 175 0.82 -13.32 10.97
N PRO A 176 1.09 -12.01 10.81
CA PRO A 176 0.07 -11.08 10.35
C PRO A 176 -0.26 -11.38 8.87
N ASP A 177 -1.56 -11.46 8.59
CA ASP A 177 -2.16 -11.63 7.26
C ASP A 177 -1.79 -12.94 6.52
N LEU A 178 -2.69 -13.93 6.62
CA LEU A 178 -2.55 -15.19 5.91
C LEU A 178 -3.16 -15.06 4.49
N PRO A 179 -2.36 -15.09 3.41
CA PRO A 179 -2.87 -14.88 2.07
C PRO A 179 -3.79 -16.03 1.65
N ALA A 180 -4.85 -15.71 0.90
CA ALA A 180 -5.85 -16.69 0.48
C ALA A 180 -5.29 -17.88 -0.31
N ASN A 181 -4.14 -17.73 -0.97
CA ASN A 181 -3.46 -18.84 -1.65
C ASN A 181 -2.88 -19.84 -0.64
N LEU A 182 -2.27 -19.36 0.44
CA LEU A 182 -1.73 -20.23 1.49
C LEU A 182 -2.84 -20.97 2.25
N VAL A 183 -3.95 -20.27 2.53
CA VAL A 183 -5.17 -20.88 3.11
C VAL A 183 -5.70 -21.97 2.17
N ALA A 184 -5.72 -21.69 0.87
CA ALA A 184 -6.20 -22.62 -0.14
C ALA A 184 -5.35 -23.89 -0.22
N ASP A 185 -4.03 -23.73 -0.25
CA ASP A 185 -3.09 -24.84 -0.27
C ASP A 185 -3.20 -25.69 1.01
N THR A 186 -3.26 -25.03 2.17
CA THR A 186 -3.35 -25.70 3.48
C THR A 186 -4.62 -26.55 3.62
N LEU A 187 -5.75 -26.05 3.14
CA LEU A 187 -7.04 -26.73 3.25
C LEU A 187 -7.44 -27.51 2.00
N SER A 188 -6.55 -27.59 1.01
CA SER A 188 -6.80 -28.25 -0.29
C SER A 188 -8.08 -27.78 -0.98
N ILE A 189 -8.31 -26.45 -0.98
CA ILE A 189 -9.44 -25.79 -1.65
C ILE A 189 -8.94 -24.82 -2.72
N SER A 190 -9.83 -24.27 -3.55
CA SER A 190 -9.43 -23.23 -4.50
C SER A 190 -9.18 -21.88 -3.81
N ALA A 191 -8.25 -21.07 -4.32
CA ALA A 191 -8.02 -19.69 -3.83
C ALA A 191 -9.29 -18.82 -3.87
N GLY A 192 -10.15 -19.03 -4.88
CA GLY A 192 -11.46 -18.36 -4.95
C GLY A 192 -12.41 -18.78 -3.84
N SER A 193 -12.39 -20.06 -3.46
CA SER A 193 -13.15 -20.59 -2.31
C SER A 193 -12.61 -20.04 -1.00
N ALA A 194 -11.28 -20.03 -0.82
CA ALA A 194 -10.62 -19.50 0.37
C ALA A 194 -11.05 -18.05 0.64
N ARG A 195 -10.92 -17.14 -0.34
CA ARG A 195 -11.38 -15.74 -0.19
C ARG A 195 -12.84 -15.61 0.25
N LYS A 196 -13.72 -16.39 -0.39
CA LYS A 196 -15.16 -16.38 -0.07
C LYS A 196 -15.43 -16.91 1.34
N LEU A 197 -14.73 -17.96 1.77
CA LEU A 197 -14.87 -18.56 3.09
C LEU A 197 -14.31 -17.64 4.18
N MET A 198 -13.17 -16.99 3.95
CA MET A 198 -12.59 -15.99 4.86
C MET A 198 -13.57 -14.84 5.09
N SER A 199 -14.06 -14.21 4.02
CA SER A 199 -15.04 -13.11 4.11
C SER A 199 -16.32 -13.53 4.85
N ARG A 200 -16.87 -14.71 4.53
CA ARG A 200 -18.06 -15.25 5.20
C ARG A 200 -17.81 -15.62 6.66
N GLY A 201 -16.63 -16.16 6.96
CA GLY A 201 -16.21 -16.55 8.30
C GLY A 201 -16.08 -15.35 9.22
N LEU A 202 -15.41 -14.29 8.75
CA LEU A 202 -15.29 -13.01 9.47
C LEU A 202 -16.67 -12.38 9.74
N ALA A 203 -17.53 -12.29 8.73
CA ALA A 203 -18.89 -11.76 8.91
C ALA A 203 -19.72 -12.59 9.90
N ARG A 204 -19.51 -13.92 9.96
CA ARG A 204 -20.17 -14.78 10.96
C ARG A 204 -19.59 -14.57 12.35
N LEU A 205 -18.27 -14.49 12.48
CA LEU A 205 -17.59 -14.26 13.75
C LEU A 205 -17.99 -12.91 14.35
N GLN A 206 -18.10 -11.87 13.51
CA GLN A 206 -18.61 -10.55 13.90
C GLN A 206 -20.02 -10.65 14.49
N ARG A 207 -20.93 -11.36 13.82
CA ARG A 207 -22.30 -11.57 14.33
C ARG A 207 -22.35 -12.37 15.62
N GLU A 208 -21.49 -13.38 15.79
CA GLU A 208 -21.45 -14.17 17.02
C GLU A 208 -20.86 -13.39 18.20
N ALA A 209 -19.85 -12.55 17.98
CA ALA A 209 -19.31 -11.71 19.05
C ALA A 209 -20.28 -10.58 19.44
N ALA A 210 -21.01 -10.00 18.48
CA ALA A 210 -22.05 -9.02 18.77
C ALA A 210 -23.14 -9.57 19.71
N LYS A 211 -23.47 -10.88 19.61
CA LYS A 211 -24.39 -11.55 20.55
C LYS A 211 -23.82 -11.67 21.97
N GLU A 212 -22.50 -11.64 22.14
CA GLU A 212 -21.83 -11.64 23.44
C GLU A 212 -21.58 -10.22 23.98
N GLY A 213 -22.11 -9.19 23.32
CA GLY A 213 -21.89 -7.78 23.68
C GLY A 213 -20.50 -7.27 23.32
N ILE A 214 -19.78 -7.99 22.45
CA ILE A 214 -18.52 -7.52 21.89
C ILE A 214 -18.85 -6.68 20.67
N GLU A 215 -18.75 -5.37 20.84
CA GLU A 215 -18.88 -4.43 19.72
C GLU A 215 -17.57 -4.43 18.94
N PHE A 216 -17.67 -4.75 17.65
CA PHE A 216 -16.61 -4.41 16.72
C PHE A 216 -16.83 -2.97 16.29
N PRO A 217 -15.78 -2.17 16.17
CA PRO A 217 -15.92 -0.82 15.66
C PRO A 217 -16.55 -0.90 14.24
N ASP A 218 -17.66 -0.18 14.04
CA ASP A 218 -18.49 -0.21 12.82
C ASP A 218 -17.71 0.17 11.55
N THR A 219 -16.63 0.89 11.76
CA THR A 219 -15.50 1.11 10.87
C THR A 219 -14.25 0.83 11.70
N PHE A 220 -13.25 0.15 11.13
CA PHE A 220 -11.88 0.42 11.59
C PHE A 220 -11.62 1.86 11.16
N ASP A 221 -12.05 2.82 11.97
CA ASP A 221 -11.96 4.23 11.66
C ASP A 221 -10.48 4.54 11.44
N ASP A 222 -10.16 4.82 10.18
CA ASP A 222 -8.92 5.45 9.71
C ASP A 222 -8.87 6.93 10.18
N ASN A 223 -9.58 7.27 11.26
CA ASN A 223 -9.82 8.60 11.82
C ASN A 223 -10.58 8.48 13.15
N THR A 224 -9.87 8.41 14.28
CA THR A 224 -10.44 8.79 15.58
C THR A 224 -9.41 9.59 16.35
N ASP A 225 -9.24 10.84 15.91
CA ASP A 225 -8.90 11.93 16.82
C ASP A 225 -9.64 13.19 16.40
N ASN A 226 -10.78 13.41 17.03
CA ASN A 226 -11.46 14.69 17.08
C ASN A 226 -12.40 14.66 18.30
N ASN A 227 -11.79 14.75 19.48
CA ASN A 227 -12.49 15.17 20.68
C ASN A 227 -11.62 16.20 21.41
N GLN A 228 -11.61 17.43 20.89
CA GLN A 228 -11.15 18.58 21.65
C GLN A 228 -12.31 19.04 22.56
N PRO A 229 -12.08 19.25 23.86
CA PRO A 229 -13.07 19.86 24.74
C PRO A 229 -13.28 21.32 24.31
N GLU A 230 -14.54 21.72 24.14
CA GLU A 230 -14.90 23.13 24.09
C GLU A 230 -14.63 23.74 25.47
N ASP A 231 -13.51 24.45 25.60
CA ASP A 231 -13.30 25.36 26.71
C ASP A 231 -14.17 26.61 26.48
N ASP A 232 -15.10 26.81 27.41
CA ASP A 232 -15.85 28.05 27.62
C ASP A 232 -14.89 29.25 27.81
N GLN A 233 -14.94 30.23 26.91
CA GLN A 233 -14.61 31.66 27.18
C GLN A 233 -15.47 32.59 26.31
#